data_AF-A0A220U500-F1
#
_entry.id   AF-A0A220U500-F1
#
_cell.length_a   1.000
_cell.length_b   1.000
_cell.length_c   1.000
_cell.angle_alpha   90.00
_cell.angle_beta   90.00
_cell.angle_gamma   90.00
#
_symmetry.space_group_name_H-M   'P 1'
#
loop_
_entity.id
_entity.type
_entity.pdbx_description
1 polymer ?
#
loop_
_entity_poly.entity_id
_entity_poly.type
_entity_poly.pdbx_seq_one_letter_code
_entity_poly.pdbx_strand_id
1 'polypeptide(L)' 'MNEFENDVQSKNNDVVDSGLGFVYSFVFFVVIFFIGVFINFFGQ' A
#
# COMPACT_ATOMS: atom_id res chain seq x y z
N MET A 1 33.40 7.76 -1.17
CA MET A 1 31.98 8.16 -1.17
C MET A 1 31.68 8.71 -2.53
N ASN A 2 30.66 8.17 -3.16
CA ASN A 2 30.22 8.59 -4.48
C ASN A 2 29.57 9.98 -4.37
N GLU A 3 29.80 10.87 -5.33
CA GLU A 3 29.22 12.22 -5.37
C GLU A 3 27.68 12.20 -5.29
N PHE A 4 27.05 11.14 -5.81
CA PHE A 4 25.59 10.96 -5.82
C PHE A 4 24.98 10.44 -4.51
N GLU A 5 25.80 9.99 -3.54
CA GLU A 5 25.28 9.54 -2.23
C GLU A 5 24.84 10.70 -1.33
N ASN A 6 25.24 11.93 -1.65
CA ASN A 6 24.89 13.12 -0.87
C ASN A 6 23.50 13.69 -1.23
N ASP A 7 23.01 13.42 -2.45
CA ASP A 7 21.72 13.91 -2.97
C ASP A 7 20.83 12.73 -3.37
N VAL A 8 20.44 11.92 -2.37
CA VAL A 8 19.55 10.79 -2.59
C VAL A 8 18.10 11.26 -2.84
N GLN A 9 17.53 10.86 -3.98
CA GLN A 9 16.16 11.22 -4.41
C GLN A 9 15.10 10.82 -3.38
N SER A 10 15.31 9.69 -2.71
CA SER A 10 14.48 9.20 -1.62
C SER A 10 15.42 8.61 -0.58
N LYS A 11 15.12 8.84 0.71
CA LYS A 11 15.82 8.18 1.81
C LYS A 11 15.31 6.75 2.05
N ASN A 12 14.23 6.36 1.37
CA ASN A 12 13.68 5.01 1.40
C ASN A 12 14.37 4.10 0.36
N ASN A 13 13.99 2.82 0.37
CA ASN A 13 14.43 1.84 -0.63
C ASN A 13 13.24 1.24 -1.38
N ASP A 14 13.51 0.71 -2.57
CA ASP A 14 12.51 0.17 -3.49
C ASP A 14 11.67 -0.97 -2.88
N VAL A 15 12.22 -1.76 -1.96
CA VAL A 15 11.48 -2.86 -1.31
C VAL A 15 10.40 -2.31 -0.39
N VAL A 16 10.72 -1.28 0.39
CA VAL A 16 9.76 -0.63 1.29
C VAL A 16 8.70 0.11 0.46
N ASP A 17 9.12 0.86 -0.54
CA ASP A 17 8.19 1.66 -1.35
C ASP A 17 7.25 0.76 -2.18
N SER A 18 7.75 -0.33 -2.75
CA SER A 18 6.93 -1.33 -3.45
C SER A 18 6.01 -2.10 -2.50
N GLY A 19 6.49 -2.46 -1.31
CA GLY A 19 5.69 -3.12 -0.27
C GLY A 19 4.53 -2.25 0.19
N LEU A 20 4.78 -0.96 0.46
CA LEU A 20 3.74 0.01 0.81
C LEU A 20 2.75 0.20 -0.33
N GLY A 21 3.21 0.34 -1.57
CA GLY A 21 2.35 0.42 -2.75
C GLY A 21 1.38 -0.75 -2.86
N PHE A 22 1.89 -1.99 -2.68
CA PHE A 22 1.06 -3.20 -2.68
C PHE A 22 0.06 -3.21 -1.51
N VAL A 23 0.53 -2.95 -0.28
CA VAL A 23 -0.31 -3.01 0.92
C VAL A 23 -1.46 -2.01 0.87
N TYR A 24 -1.20 -0.77 0.44
CA TYR A 24 -2.24 0.25 0.33
C TYR A 24 -3.32 -0.14 -0.68
N SER A 25 -2.93 -0.63 -1.86
CA SER A 25 -3.90 -1.12 -2.85
C SER A 25 -4.68 -2.34 -2.36
N PHE A 26 -4.00 -3.30 -1.72
CA PHE A 26 -4.65 -4.49 -1.17
C PHE A 26 -5.70 -4.12 -0.12
N VAL A 27 -5.34 -3.27 0.86
CA VAL A 27 -6.26 -2.83 1.92
C VAL A 27 -7.47 -2.10 1.32
N PHE A 28 -7.27 -1.24 0.32
CA PHE A 28 -8.36 -0.55 -0.36
C PHE A 28 -9.40 -1.54 -0.94
N PHE A 29 -8.95 -2.54 -1.69
CA PHE A 29 -9.87 -3.53 -2.28
C PHE A 29 -10.50 -4.45 -1.23
N VAL A 30 -9.75 -4.82 -0.19
CA VAL A 30 -10.27 -5.61 0.93
C VAL A 30 -11.39 -4.86 1.66
N VAL A 31 -11.24 -3.55 1.89
CA VAL A 31 -12.30 -2.74 2.50
C VAL A 31 -13.57 -2.74 1.65
N ILE A 32 -13.45 -2.54 0.32
CA ILE A 32 -14.60 -2.59 -0.60
C ILE A 32 -15.29 -3.96 -0.55
N PHE A 33 -14.51 -5.03 -0.57
CA PHE A 33 -15.03 -6.40 -0.44
C PHE A 33 -15.81 -6.58 0.88
N PHE A 34 -15.23 -6.14 2.00
CA PHE A 34 -15.89 -6.24 3.31
C PHE A 34 -17.18 -5.45 3.39
N ILE A 35 -17.25 -4.26 2.78
CA ILE A 35 -18.50 -3.50 2.68
C ILE A 35 -19.59 -4.35 2.00
N GLY A 36 -19.26 -5.02 0.89
CA GLY A 36 -20.16 -5.95 0.21
C GLY A 36 -20.58 -7.13 1.09
N VAL A 37 -19.63 -7.74 1.80
CA VAL A 37 -19.91 -8.83 2.75
C VAL A 37 -20.84 -8.37 3.88
N PHE A 38 -20.62 -7.19 4.44
CA PHE A 38 -21.45 -6.63 5.50
C PHE A 38 -22.88 -6.36 5.02
N ILE A 39 -23.05 -5.80 3.83
CA ILE A 39 -24.37 -5.62 3.23
C ILE A 39 -25.06 -6.97 3.03
N ASN A 40 -24.36 -7.97 2.50
CA ASN A 40 -24.93 -9.30 2.28
C ASN A 40 -25.28 -10.03 3.60
N PHE A 41 -24.49 -9.80 4.66
CA PHE A 41 -24.70 -10.44 5.96
C PHE A 41 -25.82 -9.79 6.78
N PHE A 42 -25.87 -8.45 6.82
CA PHE A 42 -26.86 -7.71 7.62
C PHE A 42 -28.10 -7.27 6.85
N GLY A 43 -28.05 -7.20 5.52
CA GLY A 43 -29.17 -6.83 4.65
C GLY A 43 -30.10 -8.00 4.31
N GLN A 44 -30.02 -9.11 5.05
CA GLN A 44 -31.01 -10.18 5.03
C GLN A 44 -32.38 -9.68 5.53
#